data_AF-A0A348V6X2-F1
#
_entry.id   AF-A0A348V6X2-F1
#
_cell.length_a   1.000
_cell.length_b   1.000
_cell.length_c   1.000
_cell.angle_alpha   90.00
_cell.angle_beta   90.00
_cell.angle_gamma   90.00
#
_symmetry.space_group_name_H-M   'P 1'
#
loop_
_entity.id
_entity.type
_entity.pdbx_description
1 polymer ?
#
loop_
_entity_poly.entity_id
_entity_poly.type
_entity_poly.pdbx_seq_one_letter_code
_entity_poly.pdbx_strand_id
1 'polypeptide(L)' 'HVFVIRDSRTYKIAVQVGISDGEYIEITDGISPDDTIVKSGQINLIDGTQVTILN' A
#
# COMPACT_ATOMS: atom_id res chain seq x y z
N HIS A 1 7.66 -2.02 -1.79
CA HIS A 1 6.93 -1.67 -0.55
C HIS A 1 5.64 -0.97 -0.96
N VAL A 2 4.61 -1.06 -0.13
CA VAL A 2 3.33 -0.36 -0.32
C VAL A 2 2.96 0.37 0.98
N PHE A 3 1.98 1.28 0.92
CA PHE A 3 1.39 1.86 2.11
C PHE A 3 0.01 1.24 2.35
N VAL A 4 -0.16 0.66 3.54
CA VAL A 4 -1.44 0.12 4.02
C VAL A 4 -2.07 1.13 4.96
N ILE A 5 -3.38 1.34 4.87
CA ILE A 5 -4.14 2.21 5.77
C ILE A 5 -4.78 1.36 6.87
N ARG A 6 -4.51 1.70 8.13
CA ARG A 6 -5.18 1.15 9.32
C ARG A 6 -5.44 2.30 10.30
N ASP A 7 -6.65 2.38 10.84
CA ASP A 7 -7.04 3.43 11.81
C ASP A 7 -6.64 4.86 11.39
N SER A 8 -6.91 5.19 10.11
CA SER A 8 -6.59 6.50 9.52
C SER A 8 -5.09 6.87 9.52
N ARG A 9 -4.21 5.87 9.61
CA ARG A 9 -2.76 6.02 9.49
C ARG A 9 -2.21 5.08 8.44
N THR A 10 -1.10 5.49 7.83
CA THR A 10 -0.40 4.70 6.82
C THR A 10 0.76 3.94 7.44
N TYR A 11 0.99 2.72 6.96
CA TYR A 11 2.09 1.86 7.39
C TYR A 11 2.87 1.43 6.16
N LYS A 12 4.19 1.63 6.18
CA LYS A 12 5.08 1.29 5.07
C LYS A 12 5.46 -0.18 5.14
N ILE A 13 4.78 -1.00 4.36
CA ILE A 13 4.91 -2.45 4.41
C ILE A 13 5.84 -2.93 3.29
N ALA A 14 6.88 -3.69 3.66
CA ALA A 14 7.69 -4.42 2.71
C ALA A 14 6.85 -5.56 2.10
N VAL A 15 6.94 -5.73 0.79
CA VAL A 15 6.17 -6.75 0.06
C VAL A 15 7.11 -7.52 -0.85
N GLN A 16 6.79 -8.79 -1.09
CA GLN A 16 7.43 -9.59 -2.11
C GLN A 16 6.63 -9.47 -3.40
N VAL A 17 7.34 -9.28 -4.51
CA VAL A 17 6.73 -9.14 -5.84
C VAL A 17 6.95 -10.42 -6.63
N GLY A 18 5.93 -10.81 -7.40
CA GLY A 18 5.95 -11.93 -8.33
C GLY A 18 6.08 -11.45 -9.77
N ILE A 19 5.17 -11.92 -10.61
CA ILE A 19 5.15 -11.61 -12.05
C ILE A 19 4.72 -10.15 -12.28
N SER A 20 5.27 -9.55 -13.34
CA SER A 20 4.83 -8.26 -13.87
C SER A 20 4.40 -8.44 -15.32
N ASP A 21 3.24 -7.90 -15.69
CA ASP A 21 2.69 -7.98 -17.05
C ASP A 21 2.73 -6.65 -17.82
N GLY A 22 3.35 -5.63 -17.23
CA GLY A 22 3.51 -4.28 -17.80
C GLY A 22 2.45 -3.28 -17.34
N GLU A 23 1.29 -3.74 -16.85
CA GLU A 23 0.25 -2.89 -16.23
C GLU A 23 0.14 -3.16 -14.73
N TYR A 24 0.24 -4.44 -14.35
CA TYR A 24 0.11 -4.93 -12.99
C TYR A 24 1.39 -5.62 -12.52
N ILE A 25 1.61 -5.54 -11.21
CA ILE A 25 2.65 -6.29 -10.50
C ILE A 25 1.93 -7.18 -9.49
N GLU A 26 2.19 -8.47 -9.56
CA GLU A 26 1.73 -9.44 -8.58
C GLU A 26 2.45 -9.23 -7.24
N ILE A 27 1.69 -9.24 -6.14
CA ILE A 27 2.25 -9.29 -4.78
C ILE A 27 2.00 -10.71 -4.24
N THR A 28 3.09 -11.39 -3.86
CA THR A 28 3.05 -12.78 -3.39
C THR A 28 3.11 -12.90 -1.87
N ASP A 29 3.57 -11.85 -1.18
CA ASP A 29 3.66 -11.82 0.29
C ASP A 29 3.72 -10.37 0.84
N GLY A 30 3.35 -10.21 2.11
CA GLY A 30 3.48 -8.98 2.90
C GLY A 30 2.19 -8.21 3.18
N ILE A 31 1.09 -8.50 2.47
CA ILE A 31 -0.23 -7.87 2.67
C ILE A 31 -1.37 -8.90 2.61
N SER A 32 -2.55 -8.50 3.11
CA SER A 32 -3.79 -9.27 3.09
C SER A 32 -4.78 -8.72 2.04
N PRO A 33 -5.68 -9.55 1.47
CA PRO A 33 -6.79 -9.08 0.63
C PRO A 33 -7.69 -8.02 1.31
N ASP A 34 -7.75 -8.01 2.64
CA ASP A 34 -8.53 -7.04 3.41
C ASP A 34 -7.79 -5.72 3.67
N ASP A 35 -6.50 -5.62 3.32
CA ASP A 35 -5.73 -4.40 3.50
C ASP A 35 -6.19 -3.31 2.50
N THR A 36 -6.44 -2.10 3.02
CA THR A 36 -6.68 -0.94 2.17
C THR A 36 -5.35 -0.32 1.74
N ILE A 37 -5.07 -0.33 0.44
CA ILE A 37 -3.78 0.10 -0.13
C ILE A 37 -3.86 1.49 -0.75
N VAL A 38 -2.85 2.32 -0.49
CA VAL A 38 -2.67 3.60 -1.18
C VAL A 38 -2.25 3.36 -2.63
N LYS A 39 -3.09 3.78 -3.59
CA LYS A 39 -2.79 3.69 -5.04
C LYS A 39 -2.24 4.98 -5.65
N SER A 40 -2.42 6.12 -4.97
CA SER A 40 -1.95 7.43 -5.43
C SER A 40 -1.54 8.34 -4.26
N GLY A 41 -0.61 9.26 -4.49
CA GLY A 41 -0.12 10.20 -3.47
C GLY A 41 0.95 9.65 -2.52
N GLN A 42 1.40 8.41 -2.73
CA GLN A 42 2.37 7.71 -1.88
C GLN A 42 3.74 8.38 -1.75
N ILE A 43 4.10 9.27 -2.70
CA ILE A 43 5.37 10.01 -2.69
C ILE A 43 5.47 10.94 -1.45
N ASN A 44 4.34 11.41 -0.94
CA ASN A 44 4.28 12.33 0.20
C ASN A 44 4.10 11.61 1.55
N LEU A 45 4.07 10.27 1.55
CA LEU A 45 3.83 9.49 2.76
C LEU A 45 5.13 9.02 3.38
N ILE A 46 5.14 9.04 4.71
CA ILE A 46 6.10 8.31 5.54
C ILE A 46 5.33 7.38 6.46
N ASP A 47 6.03 6.45 7.11
CA ASP A 47 5.39 5.55 8.07
C ASP A 47 4.69 6.34 9.19
N GLY A 48 3.45 5.97 9.50
CA GLY A 48 2.62 6.60 10.51
C GLY A 48 1.90 7.88 10.07
N THR A 49 2.05 8.35 8.82
CA THR A 49 1.34 9.54 8.32
C THR A 49 -0.18 9.36 8.46
N GLN A 50 -0.83 10.34 9.09
CA GLN A 50 -2.29 10.39 9.21
C GLN A 50 -2.92 10.72 7.85
N VAL A 51 -4.01 10.04 7.52
CA VAL A 51 -4.71 10.18 6.24
C VAL A 51 -6.21 10.16 6.42
N THR A 52 -6.91 10.70 5.43
CA THR A 52 -8.36 10.57 5.29
C THR A 52 -8.63 10.02 3.89
N ILE A 53 -9.49 9.01 3.80
CA ILE A 53 -9.94 8.50 2.50
C ILE A 53 -10.98 9.48 1.96
N LEU A 54 -10.71 10.02 0.77
CA LEU A 54 -11.66 10.84 0.03
C LEU A 54 -12.48 9.92 -0.88
N ASN A 55 -13.81 10.01 -0.79
CA ASN A 55 -14.76 9.29 -1.63
C ASN A 55 -15.34 10.20 -2.71
#